data_AF-A0A0F7JZX5-F1
#
_entry.id   AF-A0A0F7JZX5-F1
#
_cell.length_a   1.000
_cell.length_b   1.000
_cell.length_c   1.000
_cell.angle_alpha   90.00
_cell.angle_beta   90.00
_cell.angle_gamma   90.00
#
_symmetry.space_group_name_H-M   'P 1'
#
loop_
_entity.id
_entity.type
_entity.pdbx_description
1 polymer ?
#
loop_
_entity_poly.entity_id
_entity_poly.type
_entity_poly.pdbx_seq_one_letter_code
_entity_poly.pdbx_strand_id
1 'polypeptide(L)'
;MRILRIFFVLILVGCSSETFVTSMGDEKLHQLAPDAFDNAGIWYKQLSGSRFEFKLKDKRKVESIIGRLYQKIVPSNRSVSFGPEMEAIVLRKFSENSVKYDVRKFQGDRWVVWSETDSSKAEALVSEAKKELIIELQSGLSQ
;
A
#
# COMPACT_ATOMS: atom_id res chain seq x y z
N MET A 1 19.96 57.72 -34.29
CA MET A 1 19.53 56.31 -34.08
C MET A 1 20.71 55.52 -33.54
N ARG A 2 20.67 55.11 -32.26
CA ARG A 2 21.68 54.23 -31.65
C ARG A 2 20.96 52.96 -31.22
N ILE A 3 21.27 51.84 -31.88
CA ILE A 3 20.75 50.51 -31.52
C ILE A 3 21.62 49.98 -30.38
N LEU A 4 21.04 49.93 -29.18
CA LEU A 4 21.61 49.28 -28.00
C LEU A 4 21.41 47.77 -28.15
N ARG A 5 22.48 47.02 -28.44
CA ARG A 5 22.47 45.55 -28.44
C ARG A 5 22.52 45.06 -26.99
N ILE A 6 21.38 44.59 -26.48
CA ILE A 6 21.30 43.90 -25.20
C ILE A 6 21.71 42.44 -25.43
N PHE A 7 22.86 42.04 -24.87
CA PHE A 7 23.21 40.63 -24.73
C PHE A 7 22.48 40.05 -23.52
N PHE A 8 21.36 39.38 -23.77
CA PHE A 8 20.74 38.51 -22.77
C PHE A 8 21.55 37.19 -22.74
N VAL A 9 22.46 37.08 -21.78
CA VAL A 9 23.07 35.79 -21.42
C VAL A 9 22.04 35.03 -20.59
N LEU A 10 21.23 34.22 -21.26
CA LEU A 10 20.32 33.29 -20.60
C LEU A 10 21.16 32.11 -20.09
N ILE A 11 21.60 32.17 -18.83
CA ILE A 11 22.17 31.02 -18.15
C ILE A 11 21.00 30.06 -17.89
N LEU A 12 20.79 29.11 -18.80
CA LEU A 12 20.00 27.92 -18.54
C LEU A 12 20.76 27.12 -17.47
N VAL A 13 20.43 27.38 -16.20
CA VAL A 13 20.73 26.47 -15.10
C VAL A 13 19.97 25.18 -15.43
N GLY A 14 20.68 24.21 -16.01
CA GLY A 14 20.17 22.89 -16.32
C GLY A 14 19.74 22.23 -15.02
N CYS A 15 18.47 22.40 -14.67
CA CYS A 15 17.82 21.63 -13.62
C CYS A 15 17.66 20.23 -14.21
N SER A 16 18.65 19.35 -14.02
CA SER A 16 18.46 17.92 -14.21
C SER A 16 17.35 17.51 -13.26
N SER A 17 16.11 17.49 -13.73
CA SER A 17 14.98 17.01 -12.93
C SER A 17 15.05 15.49 -12.99
N GLU A 18 15.98 14.90 -12.25
CA GLU A 18 16.02 13.47 -12.06
C GLU A 18 14.66 13.01 -11.54
N THR A 19 14.10 11.98 -12.17
CA THR A 19 12.83 11.38 -11.79
C THR A 19 13.02 9.96 -11.27
N PHE A 20 12.04 9.47 -10.52
CA PHE A 20 11.95 8.08 -10.12
C PHE A 20 10.52 7.56 -10.32
N VAL A 21 10.39 6.26 -10.55
CA VAL A 21 9.12 5.59 -10.74
C VAL A 21 8.85 4.67 -9.55
N THR A 22 7.61 4.68 -9.05
CA THR A 22 7.13 3.67 -8.11
C THR A 22 5.78 3.11 -8.56
N SER A 23 5.48 1.90 -8.10
CA SER A 23 4.25 1.18 -8.42
C SER A 23 3.34 1.09 -7.21
N MET A 24 2.05 1.30 -7.42
CA MET A 24 1.00 1.12 -6.42
C MET A 24 0.16 -0.09 -6.78
N GLY A 25 0.58 -1.27 -6.32
CA GLY A 25 -0.06 -2.54 -6.69
C GLY A 25 -1.48 -2.75 -6.16
N ASP A 26 -1.92 -1.97 -5.17
CA ASP A 26 -3.28 -2.00 -4.64
C ASP A 26 -4.15 -0.95 -5.36
N GLU A 27 -5.32 -1.37 -5.84
CA GLU A 27 -6.24 -0.50 -6.61
C GLU A 27 -6.73 0.70 -5.79
N LYS A 28 -7.03 0.50 -4.51
CA LYS A 28 -7.51 1.58 -3.63
C LYS A 28 -6.39 2.56 -3.33
N LEU A 29 -5.17 2.07 -3.14
CA LEU A 29 -3.99 2.92 -3.02
C LEU A 29 -3.80 3.77 -4.28
N HIS A 30 -3.91 3.14 -5.46
CA HIS A 30 -3.79 3.81 -6.75
C HIS A 30 -4.85 4.92 -6.94
N GLN A 31 -6.09 4.66 -6.52
CA GLN A 31 -7.19 5.64 -6.58
C GLN A 31 -6.99 6.82 -5.62
N LEU A 32 -6.47 6.58 -4.40
CA LEU A 32 -6.33 7.62 -3.37
C LEU A 32 -5.05 8.46 -3.50
N ALA A 33 -4.06 7.96 -4.23
CA ALA A 33 -2.75 8.59 -4.31
C ALA A 33 -2.72 9.95 -5.05
N PRO A 34 -3.38 10.13 -6.21
CA PRO A 34 -3.45 11.42 -6.91
C PRO A 34 -3.84 12.59 -5.99
N ASP A 35 -4.98 12.49 -5.32
CA ASP A 35 -5.47 13.52 -4.39
C ASP A 35 -4.47 13.80 -3.27
N ALA A 36 -3.80 12.78 -2.76
CA ALA A 36 -2.81 12.95 -1.70
C ALA A 36 -1.54 13.68 -2.18
N PHE A 37 -1.15 13.47 -3.44
CA PHE A 37 -0.02 14.16 -4.06
C PHE A 37 -0.36 15.60 -4.42
N ASP A 38 -1.55 15.85 -4.96
CA ASP A 38 -2.05 17.19 -5.28
C ASP A 38 -2.14 18.06 -4.03
N ASN A 39 -2.76 17.54 -2.96
CA ASN A 39 -2.84 18.23 -1.66
C ASN A 39 -1.46 18.51 -1.05
N ALA A 40 -0.46 17.72 -1.41
CA ALA A 40 0.91 17.90 -0.96
C ALA A 40 1.74 18.81 -1.88
N GLY A 41 1.19 19.28 -3.01
CA GLY A 41 1.91 20.07 -4.01
C GLY A 41 3.05 19.29 -4.68
N ILE A 42 2.89 17.97 -4.83
CA ILE A 42 3.89 17.10 -5.46
C ILE A 42 3.54 16.95 -6.93
N TRP A 43 4.49 17.26 -7.80
CA TRP A 43 4.35 16.92 -9.20
C TRP A 43 4.46 15.39 -9.38
N TYR A 44 3.54 14.82 -10.15
CA TYR A 44 3.60 13.43 -10.56
C TYR A 44 3.11 13.28 -12.01
N LYS A 45 3.48 12.17 -12.64
CA LYS A 45 2.90 11.71 -13.90
C LYS A 45 2.41 10.28 -13.72
N GLN A 46 1.13 10.05 -13.97
CA GLN A 46 0.56 8.71 -13.95
C GLN A 46 0.98 7.95 -15.21
N LEU A 47 1.46 6.72 -15.01
CA LEU A 47 1.89 5.81 -16.06
C LEU A 47 0.96 4.59 -16.10
N SER A 48 1.10 3.76 -17.13
CA SER A 48 0.35 2.50 -17.23
C SER A 48 0.69 1.52 -16.10
N GLY A 49 -0.27 0.68 -15.71
CA GLY A 49 -0.06 -0.42 -14.77
C GLY A 49 0.16 0.03 -13.32
N SER A 50 -0.66 0.97 -12.85
CA SER A 50 -0.62 1.51 -11.49
C SER A 50 0.68 2.19 -11.07
N ARG A 51 1.45 2.69 -12.04
CA ARG A 51 2.76 3.33 -11.82
C ARG A 51 2.65 4.84 -11.83
N PHE A 52 3.54 5.48 -11.08
CA PHE A 52 3.68 6.93 -11.01
C PHE A 52 5.14 7.33 -11.10
N GLU A 53 5.40 8.40 -11.86
CA GLU A 53 6.70 9.06 -11.95
C GLU A 53 6.68 10.34 -11.12
N PHE A 54 7.77 10.60 -10.39
CA PHE A 54 7.93 11.75 -9.49
C PHE A 54 9.32 12.36 -9.65
N LYS A 55 9.50 13.59 -9.17
CA LYS A 55 10.83 14.22 -9.08
C LYS A 55 11.63 13.64 -7.91
N LEU A 56 12.91 13.33 -8.11
CA LEU A 56 13.77 12.69 -7.11
C LEU A 56 13.88 13.50 -5.81
N LYS A 57 13.87 14.84 -5.91
CA LYS A 57 13.88 15.73 -4.75
C LYS A 57 12.71 15.50 -3.78
N ASP A 58 11.59 14.97 -4.28
CA ASP A 58 10.36 14.74 -3.50
C ASP A 58 10.27 13.31 -2.95
N LYS A 59 11.28 12.46 -3.18
CA LYS A 59 11.26 11.02 -2.84
C LYS A 59 10.80 10.72 -1.43
N ARG A 60 11.42 11.31 -0.40
CA ARG A 60 11.05 11.08 1.01
C ARG A 60 9.61 11.50 1.32
N LYS A 61 9.14 12.57 0.68
CA LYS A 61 7.78 13.09 0.86
C LYS A 61 6.76 12.17 0.22
N VAL A 62 7.06 11.66 -0.98
CA VAL A 62 6.27 10.64 -1.68
C VAL A 62 6.19 9.36 -0.85
N GLU A 63 7.32 8.84 -0.37
CA GLU A 63 7.38 7.65 0.49
C GLU A 63 6.53 7.82 1.77
N SER A 64 6.61 8.98 2.41
CA SER A 64 5.80 9.30 3.59
C SER A 64 4.29 9.34 3.29
N ILE A 65 3.88 9.92 2.15
CA ILE A 65 2.48 9.93 1.74
C ILE A 65 1.98 8.51 1.45
N ILE A 66 2.75 7.74 0.69
CA ILE A 66 2.41 6.34 0.38
C ILE A 66 2.28 5.52 1.66
N GLY A 67 3.21 5.67 2.62
CA GLY A 67 3.14 4.99 3.91
C GLY A 67 1.88 5.35 4.71
N ARG A 68 1.48 6.63 4.72
CA ARG A 68 0.23 7.07 5.36
C ARG A 68 -1.02 6.53 4.67
N LEU A 69 -1.03 6.50 3.35
CA LEU A 69 -2.14 5.90 2.60
C LEU A 69 -2.22 4.40 2.87
N TYR A 70 -1.07 3.72 2.92
CA TYR A 70 -0.99 2.31 3.25
C TYR A 70 -1.61 2.01 4.62
N GLN A 71 -1.26 2.77 5.66
CA GLN A 71 -1.86 2.60 6.99
C GLN A 71 -3.38 2.82 7.03
N LYS A 72 -3.95 3.62 6.10
CA LYS A 72 -5.40 3.78 6.00
C LYS A 72 -6.10 2.57 5.38
N ILE A 73 -5.44 1.87 4.46
CA ILE A 73 -6.01 0.73 3.74
C ILE A 73 -5.68 -0.62 4.38
N VAL A 74 -4.52 -0.72 5.04
CA VAL A 74 -4.03 -1.88 5.79
C VAL A 74 -3.63 -1.41 7.20
N PRO A 75 -4.62 -1.13 8.06
CA PRO A 75 -4.37 -0.64 9.42
C PRO A 75 -3.93 -1.77 10.34
N SER A 76 -2.84 -1.55 11.09
CA SER A 76 -2.15 -2.58 11.89
C SER A 76 -2.99 -3.20 13.00
N ASN A 77 -4.01 -2.50 13.49
CA ASN A 77 -4.91 -3.00 14.54
C ASN A 77 -6.02 -3.92 14.01
N ARG A 78 -6.22 -3.99 12.69
CA ARG A 78 -7.28 -4.82 12.08
C ARG A 78 -6.88 -5.44 10.75
N SER A 79 -5.59 -5.70 10.58
CA SER A 79 -5.07 -6.40 9.43
C SER A 79 -3.83 -7.21 9.75
N VAL A 80 -3.69 -8.36 9.10
CA VAL A 80 -2.56 -9.28 9.26
C VAL A 80 -2.29 -9.99 7.93
N SER A 81 -1.01 -10.24 7.65
CA SER A 81 -0.58 -11.15 6.60
C SER A 81 -0.34 -12.55 7.19
N PHE A 82 -0.82 -13.58 6.50
CA PHE A 82 -0.74 -14.97 6.94
C PHE A 82 -0.04 -15.82 5.88
N GLY A 83 0.59 -16.92 6.32
CA GLY A 83 0.95 -18.01 5.41
C GLY A 83 -0.31 -18.68 4.83
N PRO A 84 -0.18 -19.44 3.72
CA PRO A 84 -1.33 -19.95 2.97
C PRO A 84 -2.25 -20.87 3.79
N GLU A 85 -1.72 -21.75 4.65
CA GLU A 85 -2.59 -22.62 5.47
C GLU A 85 -3.37 -21.80 6.51
N MET A 86 -2.69 -20.89 7.20
CA MET A 86 -3.31 -20.01 8.20
C MET A 86 -4.35 -19.07 7.57
N GLU A 87 -4.08 -18.54 6.38
CA GLU A 87 -5.04 -17.71 5.64
C GLU A 87 -6.32 -18.51 5.38
N ALA A 88 -6.21 -19.75 4.88
CA ALA A 88 -7.38 -20.58 4.57
C ALA A 88 -8.27 -20.81 5.82
N ILE A 89 -7.67 -21.12 6.97
CA ILE A 89 -8.40 -21.34 8.22
C ILE A 89 -9.10 -20.05 8.68
N VAL A 90 -8.40 -18.91 8.65
CA VAL A 90 -8.96 -17.61 9.05
C VAL A 90 -10.11 -17.21 8.15
N LEU A 91 -9.96 -17.29 6.82
CA LEU A 91 -10.99 -16.90 5.87
C LEU A 91 -12.23 -17.79 6.00
N ARG A 92 -12.04 -19.10 6.24
CA ARG A 92 -13.14 -20.02 6.54
C ARG A 92 -13.88 -19.61 7.81
N LYS A 93 -13.17 -19.41 8.93
CA LYS A 93 -13.80 -19.00 10.20
C LYS A 93 -14.53 -17.68 10.09
N PHE A 94 -13.95 -16.70 9.39
CA PHE A 94 -14.61 -15.42 9.15
C PHE A 94 -15.90 -15.59 8.36
N SER A 95 -15.89 -16.42 7.31
CA SER A 95 -17.08 -16.73 6.51
C SER A 95 -18.17 -17.44 7.34
N GLU A 96 -17.80 -18.50 8.07
CA GLU A 96 -18.71 -19.25 8.96
C GLU A 96 -19.33 -18.36 10.04
N ASN A 97 -18.62 -17.33 10.47
CA ASN A 97 -19.04 -16.42 11.54
C ASN A 97 -19.55 -15.06 11.03
N SER A 98 -19.73 -14.88 9.72
CA SER A 98 -20.20 -13.62 9.12
C SER A 98 -19.37 -12.39 9.51
N VAL A 99 -18.07 -12.56 9.74
CA VAL A 99 -17.14 -11.43 9.94
C VAL A 99 -16.84 -10.81 8.58
N LYS A 100 -17.02 -9.50 8.45
CA LYS A 100 -16.71 -8.81 7.18
C LYS A 100 -15.21 -8.60 7.05
N TYR A 101 -14.66 -9.03 5.93
CA TYR A 101 -13.24 -8.85 5.60
C TYR A 101 -13.03 -8.54 4.13
N ASP A 102 -11.84 -8.04 3.83
CA ASP A 102 -11.31 -7.79 2.51
C ASP A 102 -9.90 -8.38 2.43
N VAL A 103 -9.49 -8.89 1.27
CA VAL A 103 -8.15 -9.44 1.05
C VAL A 103 -7.42 -8.56 0.05
N ARG A 104 -6.34 -7.93 0.52
CA ARG A 104 -5.57 -6.96 -0.26
C ARG A 104 -4.21 -7.51 -0.59
N LYS A 105 -3.69 -7.18 -1.78
CA LYS A 105 -2.34 -7.57 -2.18
C LYS A 105 -1.42 -6.37 -2.16
N PHE A 106 -0.35 -6.45 -1.38
CA PHE A 106 0.64 -5.38 -1.27
C PHE A 106 2.05 -5.95 -1.37
N GLN A 107 2.84 -5.45 -2.33
CA GLN A 107 4.24 -5.88 -2.57
C GLN A 107 4.44 -7.41 -2.71
N GLY A 108 3.40 -8.13 -3.10
CA GLY A 108 3.43 -9.59 -3.22
C GLY A 108 2.69 -10.31 -2.10
N ASP A 109 2.61 -9.69 -0.92
CA ASP A 109 1.95 -10.25 0.26
C ASP A 109 0.44 -10.05 0.23
N ARG A 110 -0.29 -11.01 0.80
CA ARG A 110 -1.74 -10.96 0.99
C ARG A 110 -2.05 -10.54 2.41
N TRP A 111 -2.87 -9.51 2.56
CA TRP A 111 -3.29 -8.95 3.82
C TRP A 111 -4.79 -9.14 3.98
N VAL A 112 -5.18 -9.82 5.05
CA VAL A 112 -6.58 -9.92 5.45
C VAL A 112 -6.89 -8.70 6.31
N VAL A 113 -7.87 -7.90 5.90
CA VAL A 113 -8.31 -6.68 6.59
C VAL A 113 -9.74 -6.85 7.01
N TRP A 114 -10.05 -6.72 8.30
CA TRP A 114 -11.44 -6.86 8.79
C TRP A 114 -12.07 -5.52 9.17
N SER A 115 -13.40 -5.53 9.27
CA SER A 115 -14.18 -4.39 9.73
C SER A 115 -13.84 -4.06 11.18
N GLU A 116 -13.73 -2.76 11.49
CA GLU A 116 -13.52 -2.28 12.85
C GLU A 116 -14.65 -2.69 13.81
N THR A 117 -15.88 -2.79 13.29
CA THR A 117 -17.05 -3.25 14.06
C THR A 117 -16.92 -4.69 14.56
N ASP A 118 -16.11 -5.51 13.88
CA ASP A 118 -15.99 -6.93 14.16
C ASP A 118 -14.64 -7.26 14.81
N SER A 119 -13.81 -6.26 15.18
CA SER A 119 -12.42 -6.46 15.60
C SER A 119 -12.24 -7.50 16.70
N SER A 120 -12.99 -7.40 17.80
CA SER A 120 -12.86 -8.36 18.90
C SER A 120 -13.26 -9.78 18.49
N LYS A 121 -14.25 -9.92 17.61
CA LYS A 121 -14.68 -11.22 17.09
C LYS A 121 -13.64 -11.79 16.13
N ALA A 122 -13.11 -10.96 15.24
CA ALA A 122 -12.05 -11.34 14.31
C ALA A 122 -10.80 -11.80 15.06
N GLU A 123 -10.36 -11.08 16.08
CA GLU A 123 -9.20 -11.43 16.91
C GLU A 123 -9.38 -12.79 17.61
N ALA A 124 -10.56 -13.04 18.18
CA ALA A 124 -10.88 -14.32 18.81
C ALA A 124 -10.78 -15.48 17.79
N LEU A 125 -11.39 -15.31 16.61
CA LEU A 125 -11.35 -16.32 15.53
C LEU A 125 -9.94 -16.52 14.98
N VAL A 126 -9.12 -15.47 14.86
CA VAL A 126 -7.70 -15.61 14.49
C VAL A 126 -6.95 -16.41 15.55
N SER A 127 -7.24 -16.18 16.84
CA SER A 127 -6.61 -16.95 17.92
C SER A 127 -7.06 -18.41 17.93
N GLU A 128 -8.30 -18.70 17.56
CA GLU A 128 -8.79 -20.07 17.36
C GLU A 128 -8.13 -20.73 16.15
N ALA A 129 -8.02 -20.02 15.03
CA ALA A 129 -7.35 -20.51 13.83
C ALA A 129 -5.89 -20.92 14.09
N LYS A 130 -5.17 -20.16 14.94
CA LYS A 130 -3.81 -20.52 15.35
C LYS A 130 -3.75 -21.85 16.09
N LYS A 131 -4.71 -22.10 16.99
CA LYS A 131 -4.78 -23.37 17.74
C LYS A 131 -5.10 -24.53 16.80
N GLU A 132 -6.01 -24.32 15.87
CA GLU A 132 -6.40 -25.31 14.87
C GLU A 132 -5.22 -25.70 13.97
N LEU A 133 -4.47 -24.72 13.45
CA LEU A 133 -3.28 -24.98 12.64
C LEU A 133 -2.23 -25.83 13.37
N ILE A 134 -1.99 -25.55 14.66
CA ILE A 134 -1.04 -26.32 15.47
C ILE A 134 -1.48 -27.79 15.57
N ILE A 135 -2.77 -28.04 15.78
CA ILE A 135 -3.33 -29.40 15.86
C ILE A 135 -3.19 -30.11 14.51
N GLU A 136 -3.52 -29.44 13.40
CA GLU A 136 -3.39 -30.00 12.05
C GLU A 136 -1.93 -30.40 11.76
N LEU A 137 -0.97 -29.52 12.05
CA LEU A 137 0.46 -29.79 11.85
C LEU A 137 0.96 -30.97 12.70
N GLN A 138 0.52 -31.08 13.96
CA GLN A 138 0.88 -32.21 14.82
C GLN A 138 0.27 -33.54 14.34
N SER A 139 -0.96 -33.50 13.84
CA SER A 139 -1.64 -34.68 13.30
C SER A 139 -1.03 -35.17 11.99
N GLY A 140 -0.55 -34.26 11.13
CA GLY A 140 0.12 -34.59 9.87
C GLY A 140 1.56 -35.12 10.04
N LEU A 141 2.23 -34.82 11.16
CA LEU A 141 3.56 -35.37 11.49
C LEU A 141 3.51 -36.77 12.10
N SER A 142 2.31 -37.28 12.39
CA SER A 142 2.09 -38.60 13.00
C SER A 142 1.73 -39.70 11.98
N GLN A 143 1.76 -39.37 10.67
CA GLN A 143 1.57 -40.29 9.55
C GLN A 143 2.89 -40.49 8.79
#